data_AF-A0A843IX59-F1
#
_entry.id   AF-A0A843IX59-F1
#
_cell.length_a   1.000
_cell.length_b   1.000
_cell.length_c   1.000
_cell.angle_alpha   90.00
_cell.angle_beta   90.00
_cell.angle_gamma   90.00
#
_symmetry.space_group_name_H-M   'P 1'
#
loop_
_entity.id
_entity.type
_entity.pdbx_description
1 polymer ?
#
loop_
_entity_poly.entity_id
_entity_poly.type
_entity_poly.pdbx_seq_one_letter_code
_entity_poly.pdbx_strand_id
1 'polypeptide(L)'
;MVGEVKKSRPVGKPSGGSYGGSDKSGSGGNKKSSGGKPRPKESTKRQSMLNTHKINPFKYDMNEVLGSSSMDPAKASAFLATVIAKASRVSTKDAKEFVKTFLDSGDLTKDEFDKINRLLDRYSKFR
;
A
#
# COMPACT_ATOMS: atom_id res chain seq x y z
N MET A 1 -50.15 32.38 -20.57
CA MET A 1 -49.91 32.29 -22.03
C MET A 1 -48.72 31.35 -22.20
N VAL A 2 -48.98 30.04 -22.31
CA VAL A 2 -49.26 29.26 -23.53
C VAL A 2 -47.99 28.97 -24.34
N GLY A 3 -47.70 27.68 -24.46
CA GLY A 3 -46.96 27.08 -25.59
C GLY A 3 -45.60 26.50 -25.19
N GLU A 4 -45.18 25.30 -25.59
CA GLU A 4 -45.79 24.29 -26.44
C GLU A 4 -44.87 23.04 -26.35
N VAL A 5 -45.47 21.84 -26.26
CA VAL A 5 -44.78 20.55 -26.39
C VAL A 5 -44.81 20.12 -27.85
N LYS A 6 -43.65 19.85 -28.47
CA LYS A 6 -43.50 19.10 -29.75
C LYS A 6 -42.21 18.26 -29.66
N LYS A 7 -42.24 16.95 -29.40
CA LYS A 7 -42.59 15.80 -30.28
C LYS A 7 -41.55 15.55 -31.40
N SER A 8 -40.70 14.56 -31.14
CA SER A 8 -40.20 13.48 -32.00
C SER A 8 -40.07 13.70 -33.52
N ARG A 9 -38.93 13.27 -34.10
CA ARG A 9 -38.86 12.27 -35.18
C ARG A 9 -37.41 11.88 -35.59
N PRO A 10 -37.21 10.75 -36.30
CA PRO A 10 -35.97 9.96 -36.31
C PRO A 10 -35.29 9.82 -37.70
N VAL A 11 -34.19 9.06 -37.72
CA VAL A 11 -33.58 8.32 -38.85
C VAL A 11 -33.00 9.12 -40.03
N GLY A 12 -31.67 9.04 -40.17
CA GLY A 12 -30.93 9.15 -41.44
C GLY A 12 -29.97 7.95 -41.56
N LYS A 13 -30.04 7.25 -42.69
CA LYS A 13 -29.52 5.90 -42.97
C LYS A 13 -28.27 5.99 -43.92
N PRO A 14 -27.78 4.94 -44.61
CA PRO A 14 -26.40 4.45 -44.53
C PRO A 14 -25.58 4.54 -45.84
N SER A 15 -24.25 4.35 -45.78
CA SER A 15 -23.37 3.85 -46.88
C SER A 15 -21.91 3.93 -46.40
N GLY A 16 -20.99 3.01 -46.63
CA GLY A 16 -20.95 1.79 -47.41
C GLY A 16 -19.72 0.99 -46.97
N GLY A 17 -19.71 -0.30 -47.29
CA GLY A 17 -18.62 -1.19 -46.93
C GLY A 17 -17.32 -0.89 -47.68
N SER A 18 -16.21 -1.33 -47.09
CA SER A 18 -15.03 -1.71 -47.86
C SER A 18 -14.38 -2.91 -47.17
N TYR A 19 -14.45 -4.03 -47.88
CA TYR A 19 -13.72 -5.26 -47.67
C TYR A 19 -12.35 -5.14 -48.36
N GLY A 20 -11.35 -5.82 -47.81
CA GLY A 20 -9.99 -5.87 -48.35
C GLY A 20 -9.01 -5.17 -47.41
N GLY A 21 -7.83 -5.70 -47.11
CA GLY A 21 -7.11 -6.84 -47.62
C GLY A 21 -5.85 -6.96 -46.77
N SER A 22 -5.32 -8.17 -46.72
CA SER A 22 -4.16 -8.61 -45.94
C SER A 22 -2.84 -8.13 -46.52
N ASP A 23 -2.03 -7.41 -45.74
CA ASP A 23 -0.59 -7.26 -46.02
C ASP A 23 0.22 -7.25 -44.71
N LYS A 24 0.73 -8.44 -44.38
CA LYS A 24 1.74 -8.65 -43.34
C LYS A 24 3.09 -8.24 -43.92
N SER A 25 3.62 -7.08 -43.53
CA SER A 25 5.05 -6.76 -43.71
C SER A 25 5.60 -6.06 -42.47
N GLY A 26 6.61 -6.65 -41.87
CA GLY A 26 7.38 -6.04 -40.79
C GLY A 26 8.49 -5.16 -41.37
N SER A 27 8.80 -4.05 -40.69
CA SER A 27 10.16 -3.51 -40.57
C SER A 27 10.17 -2.42 -39.49
N GLY A 28 11.22 -2.40 -38.67
CA GLY A 28 11.25 -1.70 -37.40
C GLY A 28 11.69 -0.22 -37.45
N GLY A 29 11.79 0.35 -36.24
CA GLY A 29 12.82 1.33 -35.92
C GLY A 29 12.48 2.82 -35.98
N ASN A 30 11.96 3.34 -34.85
CA ASN A 30 12.58 4.41 -34.06
C ASN A 30 12.89 5.80 -34.69
N LYS A 31 12.20 6.86 -34.22
CA LYS A 31 12.78 8.04 -33.50
C LYS A 31 11.85 9.27 -33.49
N LYS A 32 11.60 9.79 -32.28
CA LYS A 32 11.56 11.23 -31.86
C LYS A 32 10.94 11.28 -30.44
N SER A 33 11.70 11.08 -29.36
CA SER A 33 12.55 12.07 -28.67
C SER A 33 11.96 13.47 -28.53
N SER A 34 11.15 13.63 -27.48
CA SER A 34 10.86 14.84 -26.71
C SER A 34 10.40 14.31 -25.36
N GLY A 35 11.12 14.44 -24.25
CA GLY A 35 11.60 15.67 -23.65
C GLY A 35 11.29 15.50 -22.16
N GLY A 36 12.25 15.00 -21.40
CA GLY A 36 12.08 14.73 -19.98
C GLY A 36 13.12 13.71 -19.51
N LYS A 37 14.30 14.19 -19.11
CA LYS A 37 15.22 13.35 -18.34
C LYS A 37 14.43 12.77 -17.17
N PRO A 38 14.32 11.44 -17.00
CA PRO A 38 13.71 10.89 -15.79
C PRO A 38 14.53 11.45 -14.63
N ARG A 39 13.88 12.23 -13.76
CA ARG A 39 14.49 12.69 -12.51
C ARG A 39 15.13 11.46 -11.86
N PRO A 40 16.40 11.50 -11.41
CA PRO A 40 16.95 10.39 -10.67
C PRO A 40 15.97 10.15 -9.53
N LYS A 41 15.28 9.00 -9.57
CA LYS A 41 14.50 8.55 -8.43
C LYS A 41 15.54 8.46 -7.33
N GLU A 42 15.50 9.41 -6.41
CA GLU A 42 16.31 9.37 -5.21
C GLU A 42 16.07 7.96 -4.68
N SER A 43 17.10 7.12 -4.78
CA SER A 43 16.98 5.73 -4.40
C SER A 43 16.80 5.78 -2.90
N THR A 44 15.55 5.86 -2.44
CA THR A 44 15.19 5.66 -1.05
C THR A 44 16.01 4.47 -0.61
N LYS A 45 16.95 4.72 0.31
CA LYS A 45 17.83 3.66 0.83
C LYS A 45 16.91 2.53 1.24
N ARG A 46 17.21 1.31 0.79
CA ARG A 46 16.38 0.17 1.12
C ARG A 46 16.24 0.08 2.63
N GLN A 47 15.02 0.15 3.13
CA GLN A 47 14.73 0.10 4.55
C GLN A 47 13.90 -1.13 4.86
N SER A 48 14.13 -1.71 6.03
CA SER A 48 13.32 -2.79 6.55
C SER A 48 11.93 -2.22 6.89
N MET A 49 10.90 -2.68 6.18
CA MET A 49 9.51 -2.27 6.42
C MET A 49 8.63 -3.51 6.65
N LEU A 50 7.50 -3.35 7.32
CA LEU A 50 6.54 -4.44 7.50
C LEU A 50 5.97 -4.87 6.14
N ASN A 51 5.92 -6.17 5.88
CA ASN A 51 5.33 -6.71 4.68
C ASN A 51 3.80 -6.51 4.71
N THR A 52 3.29 -5.65 3.84
CA THR A 52 1.86 -5.31 3.76
C THR A 52 0.97 -6.51 3.49
N HIS A 53 1.45 -7.51 2.75
CA HIS A 53 0.72 -8.75 2.49
C HIS A 53 0.60 -9.65 3.73
N LYS A 54 1.44 -9.44 4.74
CA LYS A 54 1.45 -10.22 5.98
C LYS A 54 0.93 -9.43 7.19
N ILE A 55 0.24 -8.31 6.97
CA ILE A 55 -0.36 -7.50 8.05
C ILE A 55 -1.37 -8.31 8.86
N ASN A 56 -2.23 -9.11 8.22
CA ASN A 56 -3.25 -9.88 8.94
C ASN A 56 -2.61 -10.91 9.89
N PRO A 57 -1.70 -11.80 9.43
CA PRO A 57 -0.94 -12.67 10.33
C PRO A 57 -0.19 -11.91 11.43
N PHE A 58 0.45 -10.79 11.09
CA PHE A 58 1.15 -9.97 12.06
C PHE A 58 0.23 -9.44 13.16
N LYS A 59 -0.99 -8.99 12.82
CA LYS A 59 -1.99 -8.53 13.80
C LYS A 59 -2.39 -9.63 14.77
N TYR A 60 -2.60 -10.85 14.28
CA TYR A 60 -2.93 -11.99 15.13
C TYR A 60 -1.80 -12.29 16.12
N ASP A 61 -0.57 -12.46 15.62
CA ASP A 61 0.59 -12.73 16.48
C ASP A 61 0.83 -11.60 17.49
N MET A 62 0.66 -10.33 17.10
CA MET A 62 0.76 -9.19 18.01
C MET A 62 -0.32 -9.21 19.10
N ASN A 63 -1.57 -9.54 18.74
CA ASN A 63 -2.66 -9.64 19.70
C ASN A 63 -2.47 -10.81 20.66
N GLU A 64 -1.83 -11.91 20.26
CA GLU A 64 -1.49 -12.99 21.21
C GLU A 64 -0.45 -12.52 22.23
N VAL A 65 0.58 -11.79 21.78
CA VAL A 65 1.60 -11.24 22.69
C VAL A 65 0.99 -10.20 23.63
N LEU A 66 0.13 -9.30 23.11
CA LEU A 66 -0.53 -8.27 23.92
C LEU A 66 -1.66 -8.83 24.79
N GLY A 67 -2.34 -9.90 24.38
CA GLY A 67 -3.36 -10.57 25.19
C GLY A 67 -2.77 -11.35 26.36
N SER A 68 -1.48 -11.70 26.27
CA SER A 68 -0.68 -12.19 27.40
C SER A 68 -0.23 -11.07 28.33
N SER A 69 -0.37 -9.81 27.89
CA SER A 69 0.15 -8.62 28.57
C SER A 69 -0.83 -8.08 29.59
N SER A 70 -0.29 -7.39 30.60
CA SER A 70 -1.09 -6.58 31.53
C SER A 70 -1.55 -5.25 30.91
N MET A 71 -1.23 -5.00 29.64
CA MET A 71 -1.66 -3.79 28.93
C MET A 71 -3.18 -3.76 28.75
N ASP A 72 -3.77 -2.58 29.02
CA ASP A 72 -5.20 -2.34 28.79
C ASP A 72 -5.57 -2.62 27.31
N PRO A 73 -6.59 -3.44 27.01
CA PRO A 73 -7.06 -3.74 25.65
C PRO A 73 -7.32 -2.49 24.79
N ALA A 74 -7.81 -1.41 25.39
CA ALA A 74 -8.07 -0.16 24.67
C ALA A 74 -6.76 0.50 24.22
N LYS A 75 -5.73 0.50 25.08
CA LYS A 75 -4.39 1.01 24.76
C LYS A 75 -3.65 0.09 23.80
N ALA A 76 -3.80 -1.23 23.96
CA ALA A 76 -3.20 -2.24 23.10
C ALA A 76 -3.63 -2.09 21.63
N SER A 77 -4.91 -1.81 21.37
CA SER A 77 -5.42 -1.56 20.02
C SER A 77 -4.80 -0.32 19.36
N ALA A 78 -4.75 0.80 20.10
CA ALA A 78 -4.13 2.04 19.63
C ALA A 78 -2.62 1.89 19.40
N PHE A 79 -1.96 1.17 20.31
CA PHE A 79 -0.54 0.81 20.20
C PHE A 79 -0.27 -0.01 18.93
N LEU A 80 -1.02 -1.09 18.73
CA LEU A 80 -0.90 -1.96 17.56
C LEU A 80 -1.13 -1.19 16.25
N ALA A 81 -2.16 -0.34 16.18
CA ALA A 81 -2.41 0.49 15.01
C ALA A 81 -1.21 1.41 14.69
N THR A 82 -0.62 2.01 15.72
CA THR A 82 0.54 2.91 15.60
C THR A 82 1.81 2.15 15.19
N VAL A 83 2.05 0.98 15.77
CA VAL A 83 3.16 0.08 15.41
C VAL A 83 3.06 -0.33 13.95
N ILE A 84 1.89 -0.77 13.49
CA ILE A 84 1.68 -1.14 12.08
C ILE A 84 1.89 0.07 11.18
N ALA A 85 1.36 1.23 11.53
CA ALA A 85 1.54 2.45 10.74
C ALA A 85 3.03 2.82 10.61
N LYS A 86 3.79 2.83 11.71
CA LYS A 86 5.24 3.12 11.69
C LYS A 86 6.01 2.05 10.93
N ALA A 87 5.76 0.77 11.21
CA ALA A 87 6.48 -0.34 10.59
C ALA A 87 6.22 -0.42 9.08
N SER A 88 4.99 -0.12 8.62
CA SER A 88 4.60 -0.22 7.21
C SER A 88 4.83 1.06 6.39
N ARG A 89 4.85 2.24 7.01
CA ARG A 89 5.02 3.53 6.31
C ARG A 89 6.42 4.12 6.43
N VAL A 90 7.12 3.86 7.54
CA VAL A 90 8.43 4.44 7.83
C VAL A 90 9.50 3.35 7.82
N SER A 91 9.61 2.58 8.89
CA SER A 91 10.52 1.43 8.98
C SER A 91 10.20 0.57 10.19
N THR A 92 10.64 -0.69 10.19
CA THR A 92 10.57 -1.54 11.37
C THR A 92 11.43 -1.01 12.49
N LYS A 93 12.56 -0.34 12.20
CA LYS A 93 13.42 0.31 13.21
C LYS A 93 12.66 1.38 14.00
N ASP A 94 11.92 2.25 13.31
CA ASP A 94 11.10 3.30 13.93
C ASP A 94 9.98 2.70 14.80
N ALA A 95 9.40 1.58 14.36
CA ALA A 95 8.45 0.85 15.16
C ALA A 95 9.08 0.27 16.43
N LYS A 96 10.29 -0.30 16.37
CA LYS A 96 11.01 -0.80 17.56
C LYS A 96 11.32 0.31 18.56
N GLU A 97 11.71 1.50 18.08
CA GLU A 97 11.93 2.66 18.95
C GLU A 97 10.64 3.07 19.67
N PHE A 98 9.50 3.04 18.97
CA PHE A 98 8.20 3.26 19.58
C PHE A 98 7.86 2.18 20.63
N VAL A 99 8.09 0.88 20.36
CA VAL A 99 7.87 -0.15 21.39
C VAL A 99 8.78 0.06 22.61
N LYS A 100 10.02 0.54 22.39
CA LYS A 100 10.99 0.80 23.46
C LYS A 100 10.50 1.89 24.42
N THR A 101 9.77 2.91 23.95
CA THR A 101 9.22 3.93 24.86
C THR A 101 8.20 3.34 25.82
N PHE A 102 7.41 2.34 25.40
CA PHE A 102 6.45 1.67 26.28
C PHE A 102 7.11 0.70 27.25
N LEU A 103 8.25 0.11 26.87
CA LEU A 103 9.10 -0.63 27.81
C LEU A 103 9.66 0.30 28.90
N ASP A 104 10.13 1.49 28.52
CA ASP A 104 10.68 2.49 29.45
C ASP A 104 9.61 3.06 30.40
N SER A 105 8.39 3.27 29.87
CA SER A 105 7.22 3.65 30.67
C SER A 105 6.71 2.56 31.63
N GLY A 106 7.16 1.32 31.47
CA GLY A 106 6.71 0.18 32.27
C GLY A 106 5.36 -0.42 31.86
N ASP A 107 4.81 -0.01 30.71
CA ASP A 107 3.58 -0.59 30.15
C ASP A 107 3.82 -1.97 29.50
N LEU A 108 5.09 -2.30 29.21
CA LEU A 108 5.53 -3.58 28.63
C LEU A 108 6.65 -4.19 29.46
N THR A 109 6.65 -5.50 29.58
CA THR A 109 7.79 -6.25 30.14
C THR A 109 8.86 -6.48 29.07
N LYS A 110 10.08 -6.78 29.53
CA LYS A 110 11.21 -7.06 28.66
C LYS A 110 10.98 -8.27 27.75
N ASP A 111 10.27 -9.29 28.24
CA ASP A 111 9.96 -10.51 27.47
C ASP A 111 9.03 -10.21 26.28
N GLU A 112 8.01 -9.36 26.51
CA GLU A 112 7.07 -8.93 25.48
C GLU A 112 7.74 -8.03 24.45
N PHE A 113 8.58 -7.10 24.89
CA PHE A 113 9.39 -6.28 24.00
C PHE A 113 10.25 -7.13 23.06
N ASP A 114 10.92 -8.17 23.58
CA ASP A 114 11.71 -9.10 22.78
C ASP A 114 10.85 -9.87 21.77
N LYS A 115 9.68 -10.36 22.19
CA LYS A 115 8.71 -11.03 21.30
C LYS A 115 8.23 -10.11 20.19
N ILE A 116 7.87 -8.86 20.49
CA ILE A 116 7.42 -7.87 19.50
C ILE A 116 8.53 -7.54 18.52
N ASN A 117 9.77 -7.38 18.99
CA ASN A 117 10.92 -7.15 18.09
C ASN A 117 11.13 -8.31 17.13
N ARG A 118 11.06 -9.56 17.61
CA ARG A 118 11.17 -10.76 16.77
C ARG A 118 10.04 -10.85 15.75
N LEU A 119 8.81 -10.46 16.12
CA LEU A 119 7.69 -10.38 15.19
C LEU A 119 7.92 -9.32 14.11
N LEU A 120 8.34 -8.12 14.50
CA LEU A 120 8.67 -7.06 13.55
C LEU A 120 9.74 -7.49 12.55
N ASP A 121 10.79 -8.20 13.00
CA ASP A 121 11.83 -8.72 12.10
C ASP A 121 11.31 -9.85 11.21
N ARG A 122 10.56 -10.82 11.76
CA ARG A 122 10.00 -11.96 11.01
C ARG A 122 9.07 -11.53 9.88
N TYR A 123 8.29 -10.48 10.11
CA TYR A 123 7.35 -9.95 9.12
C TYR A 123 7.91 -8.76 8.34
N SER A 124 9.16 -8.38 8.57
CA SER A 124 9.83 -7.34 7.79
C SER A 124 10.23 -7.83 6.40
N LYS A 125 10.34 -6.89 5.46
CA LYS A 125 10.90 -7.07 4.13
C LYS A 125 11.69 -5.81 3.77
N PHE A 126 12.87 -5.99 3.19
CA PHE A 126 13.63 -4.87 2.63
C PHE A 126 12.90 -4.28 1.43
N ARG A 127 12.59 -2.99 1.49
CA ARG A 127 11.90 -2.24 0.44
C ARG A 127 12.74 -1.05 0.01
#